data_AF-A0A0R1VMA9-F1
#
_entry.id   AF-A0A0R1VMA9-F1
#
_cell.length_a   1.000
_cell.length_b   1.000
_cell.length_c   1.000
_cell.angle_alpha   90.00
_cell.angle_beta   90.00
_cell.angle_gamma   90.00
#
_symmetry.space_group_name_H-M   'P 1'
#
loop_
_entity.id
_entity.type
_entity.pdbx_description
1 polymer ?
#
loop_
_entity_poly.entity_id
_entity_poly.type
_entity_poly.pdbx_seq_one_letter_code
_entity_poly.pdbx_strand_id
1 'polypeptide(L)'
;MGRDLERLQHDRKTYFAGNFGGAAGTLASLFDKGIAVRNDFCKNLGLAIPTITWHVSRDRLANFSSDIAIAASTIGKMANEIINLQRTEIEEVEEGFQMGKVARVRCHRSGIQ
;
A
#
# COMPACT_ATOMS: atom_id res chain seq x y z
N MET A 1 13.69 -0.01 2.11
CA MET A 1 12.78 -0.85 2.91
C MET A 1 12.51 -0.27 4.29
N GLY A 2 13.49 -0.15 5.21
CA GLY A 2 13.24 0.44 6.55
C GLY A 2 12.60 1.84 6.50
N ARG A 3 13.18 2.76 5.72
CA ARG A 3 12.59 4.10 5.50
C ARG A 3 11.21 4.10 4.85
N ASP A 4 10.92 3.10 4.02
CA ASP A 4 9.62 3.00 3.34
C ASP A 4 8.55 2.50 4.31
N LEU A 5 8.92 1.59 5.22
CA LEU A 5 8.08 1.16 6.32
C LEU A 5 7.80 2.32 7.30
N GLU A 6 8.83 3.08 7.67
CA GLU A 6 8.69 4.25 8.54
C GLU A 6 7.70 5.27 7.96
N ARG A 7 7.78 5.55 6.66
CA ARG A 7 6.85 6.43 5.93
C ARG A 7 5.41 5.94 6.03
N LEU A 8 5.17 4.67 5.68
CA LEU A 8 3.84 4.06 5.75
C LEU A 8 3.27 4.05 7.17
N GLN A 9 4.12 3.85 8.18
CA GLN A 9 3.72 3.90 9.58
C GLN A 9 3.40 5.33 10.05
N HIS A 10 4.22 6.30 9.64
CA HIS A 10 4.03 7.71 9.97
C HIS A 10 2.69 8.23 9.45
N ASP A 11 2.40 7.98 8.18
CA ASP A 11 1.21 8.50 7.50
C ASP A 11 -0.04 7.62 7.67
N ARG A 12 0.06 6.54 8.44
CA ARG A 12 -1.05 5.59 8.69
C ARG A 12 -2.34 6.29 9.14
N LYS A 13 -2.24 7.26 10.06
CA LYS A 13 -3.41 8.02 10.56
C LYS A 13 -4.01 8.96 9.49
N THR A 14 -3.20 9.38 8.52
CA THR A 14 -3.63 10.21 7.40
C THR A 14 -4.40 9.37 6.37
N TYR A 15 -4.01 8.13 6.13
CA TYR A 15 -4.73 7.24 5.21
C TYR A 15 -6.08 6.79 5.78
N PHE A 16 -6.10 6.36 7.04
CA PHE A 16 -7.27 5.74 7.68
C PHE A 16 -8.10 6.76 8.46
N ALA A 17 -8.77 7.67 7.76
CA ALA A 17 -9.75 8.57 8.34
C ALA A 17 -11.18 8.24 7.91
N GLY A 18 -12.15 8.51 8.78
CA GLY A 18 -13.56 8.29 8.47
C GLY A 18 -14.07 9.29 7.43
N ASN A 19 -14.88 8.85 6.47
CA ASN A 19 -15.63 9.76 5.60
C ASN A 19 -17.09 9.81 6.03
N PHE A 20 -17.46 10.85 6.76
CA PHE A 20 -18.83 11.03 7.24
C PHE A 20 -19.17 12.52 7.29
N GLY A 21 -19.82 13.02 6.24
CA GLY A 21 -20.16 14.43 6.05
C GLY A 21 -21.61 14.73 5.69
N GLY A 22 -22.44 13.70 5.48
CA GLY A 22 -23.75 13.88 4.86
C GLY A 22 -23.65 14.29 3.37
N ALA A 23 -24.77 14.68 2.77
CA ALA A 23 -24.90 14.90 1.32
C ALA A 23 -23.95 15.96 0.76
N ALA A 24 -23.85 17.12 1.43
CA ALA A 24 -23.01 18.24 1.00
C ALA A 24 -21.80 18.48 1.92
N GLY A 25 -21.50 17.57 2.84
CA GLY A 25 -20.43 17.77 3.84
C GLY A 25 -20.83 18.62 5.06
N THR A 26 -22.09 19.05 5.15
CA THR A 26 -22.59 19.95 6.20
C THR A 26 -23.19 19.24 7.40
N LEU A 27 -23.39 17.93 7.33
CA LEU A 27 -24.09 17.13 8.35
C LEU A 27 -25.49 17.66 8.73
N ALA A 28 -26.12 18.45 7.86
CA ALA A 28 -27.37 19.17 8.17
C ALA A 28 -28.53 18.25 8.60
N SER A 29 -28.60 17.03 8.05
CA SER A 29 -29.62 16.03 8.41
C SER A 29 -29.54 15.56 9.87
N LEU A 30 -28.43 15.81 10.56
CA LEU A 30 -28.20 15.42 11.95
C LEU A 30 -28.32 16.59 12.93
N PHE A 31 -28.67 17.79 12.44
CA PHE A 31 -28.80 19.02 13.23
C PHE A 31 -27.56 19.20 14.14
N ASP A 32 -27.77 19.50 15.42
CA ASP A 32 -26.70 19.78 16.40
C ASP A 32 -25.86 18.54 16.77
N LYS A 33 -26.31 17.33 16.39
CA LYS A 33 -25.64 16.06 16.74
C LYS A 33 -24.64 15.60 15.69
N GLY A 34 -24.53 16.28 14.54
CA GLY A 34 -23.72 15.82 13.41
C GLY A 34 -22.25 15.54 13.77
N ILE A 35 -21.61 16.43 14.53
CA ILE A 35 -20.21 16.29 14.93
C ILE A 35 -20.03 15.15 15.94
N ALA A 36 -20.94 15.03 16.92
CA ALA A 36 -20.88 13.96 17.93
C ALA A 36 -21.01 12.58 17.27
N VAL A 37 -21.99 12.42 16.37
CA VAL A 37 -22.22 11.17 15.63
C VAL A 37 -21.01 10.81 14.76
N ARG A 38 -20.39 11.79 14.09
CA ARG A 38 -19.19 11.58 13.29
C ARG A 38 -18.01 11.07 14.14
N ASN A 39 -17.82 11.65 15.32
CA ASN A 39 -16.74 11.28 16.22
C ASN A 39 -16.94 9.86 16.76
N ASP A 40 -18.16 9.51 17.15
CA ASP A 40 -18.51 8.16 17.61
C ASP A 40 -18.38 7.14 16.48
N PHE A 41 -18.81 7.50 15.25
CA PHE A 41 -18.61 6.68 14.06
C PHE A 41 -17.12 6.37 13.82
N CYS A 42 -16.26 7.39 13.84
CA CYS A 42 -14.82 7.19 13.64
C CYS A 42 -14.20 6.36 14.77
N LYS A 43 -14.59 6.63 16.02
CA LYS A 43 -14.09 5.92 17.21
C LYS A 43 -14.47 4.44 17.18
N ASN A 44 -15.72 4.12 16.82
CA ASN A 44 -16.21 2.74 16.74
C ASN A 44 -15.48 1.92 15.66
N LEU A 45 -15.03 2.57 14.59
CA LEU A 45 -14.28 1.94 13.50
C LEU A 45 -12.76 2.00 13.68
N GLY A 46 -12.26 2.64 14.74
CA GLY A 46 -10.82 2.87 14.95
C GLY A 46 -10.19 3.77 13.88
N LEU A 47 -10.97 4.66 13.26
CA LEU A 47 -10.51 5.58 12.23
C LEU A 47 -10.16 6.95 12.82
N ALA A 48 -9.23 7.66 12.18
CA ALA A 48 -8.94 9.04 12.52
C ALA A 48 -10.14 9.95 12.20
N ILE A 49 -10.42 10.89 13.11
CA ILE A 49 -11.45 11.92 12.92
C ILE A 49 -10.85 13.00 12.00
N PRO A 50 -11.39 13.23 10.79
CA PRO A 50 -10.86 14.26 9.91
C PRO A 50 -11.26 15.67 10.40
N THR A 51 -10.47 16.70 10.07
CA THR A 51 -10.82 18.10 10.40
C THR A 51 -12.01 18.60 9.58
N ILE A 52 -12.04 18.24 8.30
CA ILE A 52 -13.09 18.59 7.34
C ILE A 52 -13.58 17.34 6.60
N THR A 53 -14.77 17.42 6.02
CA THR A 53 -15.26 16.36 5.13
C THR A 53 -14.42 16.30 3.87
N TRP A 54 -14.05 15.11 3.44
CA TRP A 54 -13.10 14.91 2.35
C TRP A 54 -13.72 14.20 1.14
N HIS A 55 -15.01 14.45 0.87
CA HIS A 55 -15.69 13.92 -0.33
C HIS A 55 -14.99 14.28 -1.64
N VAL A 56 -14.48 15.51 -1.72
CA VAL A 56 -13.75 16.05 -2.89
C VAL A 56 -12.25 16.17 -2.65
N SER A 57 -11.80 16.07 -1.40
CA SER A 57 -10.37 16.14 -1.06
C SER A 57 -9.75 14.75 -1.24
N ARG A 58 -8.91 14.61 -2.26
CA ARG A 58 -8.27 13.33 -2.63
C ARG A 58 -6.79 13.26 -2.25
N ASP A 59 -6.30 14.25 -1.51
CA ASP A 59 -4.94 14.34 -0.96
C ASP A 59 -4.56 13.07 -0.18
N ARG A 60 -5.45 12.53 0.65
CA ARG A 60 -5.20 11.29 1.42
C ARG A 60 -4.94 10.09 0.52
N LEU A 61 -5.71 9.97 -0.56
CA LEU A 61 -5.55 8.88 -1.54
C LEU A 61 -4.28 9.08 -2.37
N ALA A 62 -4.00 10.32 -2.78
CA ALA A 62 -2.79 10.66 -3.51
C ALA A 62 -1.53 10.33 -2.70
N ASN A 63 -1.49 10.72 -1.42
CA ASN A 63 -0.38 10.39 -0.51
C ASN A 63 -0.21 8.88 -0.37
N PHE A 64 -1.29 8.16 -0.04
CA PHE A 64 -1.24 6.70 0.07
C PHE A 64 -0.72 6.01 -1.19
N SER A 65 -1.20 6.43 -2.37
CA SER A 65 -0.74 5.89 -3.65
C SER A 65 0.73 6.19 -3.93
N SER A 66 1.20 7.38 -3.54
CA SER A 66 2.59 7.80 -3.70
C SER A 66 3.53 6.97 -2.82
N ASP A 67 3.16 6.75 -1.57
CA ASP A 67 3.97 6.00 -0.63
C ASP A 67 4.06 4.51 -1.01
N ILE A 68 2.96 3.94 -1.50
CA ILE A 68 2.97 2.59 -2.10
C ILE A 68 3.86 2.55 -3.35
N ALA A 69 3.76 3.55 -4.23
CA ALA A 69 4.57 3.59 -5.45
C ALA A 69 6.08 3.64 -5.14
N ILE A 70 6.48 4.39 -4.12
CA ILE A 70 7.89 4.45 -3.66
C ILE A 70 8.35 3.07 -3.13
N ALA A 71 7.53 2.42 -2.30
CA ALA A 71 7.83 1.08 -1.78
C ALA A 71 7.95 0.05 -2.93
N ALA A 72 6.99 0.07 -3.85
CA ALA A 72 6.96 -0.79 -5.03
C ALA A 72 8.18 -0.55 -5.94
N SER A 73 8.59 0.70 -6.16
CA SER A 73 9.79 1.03 -6.93
C SER A 73 11.05 0.42 -6.33
N THR A 74 11.17 0.46 -5.00
CA THR A 74 12.33 -0.12 -4.32
C THR A 74 12.35 -1.64 -4.43
N ILE A 75 11.20 -2.31 -4.32
CA ILE A 75 11.08 -3.76 -4.57
C ILE A 75 11.42 -4.08 -6.03
N GLY A 76 10.90 -3.29 -6.97
CA GLY A 76 11.19 -3.46 -8.40
C GLY A 76 12.67 -3.35 -8.74
N LYS A 77 13.41 -2.45 -8.07
CA LYS A 77 14.88 -2.39 -8.20
C LYS A 77 15.55 -3.68 -7.73
N MET A 78 15.17 -4.20 -6.55
CA MET A 78 15.73 -5.46 -6.05
C MET A 78 15.40 -6.63 -6.98
N ALA A 79 14.18 -6.71 -7.48
CA ALA A 79 13.76 -7.74 -8.43
C ALA A 79 14.57 -7.66 -9.75
N ASN A 80 14.83 -6.46 -10.27
CA ASN A 80 15.67 -6.28 -11.45
C ASN A 80 17.12 -6.75 -11.21
N GLU A 81 17.68 -6.51 -10.02
CA GLU A 81 19.01 -7.05 -9.69
C GLU A 81 19.01 -8.58 -9.64
N ILE A 82 17.98 -9.20 -9.06
CA ILE A 82 17.84 -10.67 -9.06
C ILE A 82 17.79 -11.20 -10.49
N ILE A 83 17.00 -10.57 -11.37
CA ILE A 83 16.90 -10.96 -12.79
C ILE A 83 18.25 -10.79 -13.51
N ASN A 84 18.99 -9.73 -13.21
CA ASN A 84 20.31 -9.49 -13.81
C ASN A 84 21.32 -10.55 -13.37
N LEU A 85 21.37 -10.90 -12.08
CA LEU A 85 22.29 -11.91 -11.54
C LEU A 85 21.92 -13.34 -11.97
N GLN A 86 20.65 -13.59 -12.31
CA GLN A 86 20.17 -14.86 -12.87
C GLN A 86 20.56 -15.09 -14.34
N ARG A 87 21.13 -14.09 -15.02
CA ARG A 87 21.55 -14.24 -16.42
C ARG A 87 22.56 -15.36 -16.57
N THR A 88 22.47 -16.07 -17.68
CA THR A 88 23.31 -17.25 -17.96
C THR A 88 24.80 -16.93 -18.05
N GLU A 89 25.16 -15.67 -18.27
CA GLU A 89 26.53 -15.20 -18.30
C GLU A 89 27.10 -14.92 -16.90
N ILE A 90 26.24 -14.70 -15.90
CA ILE A 90 26.61 -14.32 -14.53
C ILE A 90 26.38 -15.48 -13.57
N GLU A 91 25.18 -16.05 -13.55
CA GLU A 91 24.80 -17.23 -12.74
C GLU A 91 25.11 -17.13 -11.24
N GLU A 92 25.04 -15.93 -10.65
CA GLU A 92 25.37 -15.74 -9.23
C GLU A 92 24.18 -16.05 -8.30
N VAL A 93 22.94 -15.87 -8.78
CA VAL A 93 21.71 -16.05 -7.99
C VAL A 93 20.68 -16.82 -8.81
N GLU A 94 19.85 -17.62 -8.14
CA GLU A 94 18.72 -18.33 -8.74
C GLU A 94 17.47 -18.21 -7.85
N GLU A 95 16.30 -18.07 -8.47
CA GLU A 95 15.02 -18.20 -7.79
C GLU A 95 14.69 -19.67 -7.51
N GLY A 96 14.02 -19.94 -6.38
CA GLY A 96 13.56 -21.30 -6.07
C GLY A 96 12.77 -21.93 -7.22
N PHE A 97 13.19 -23.14 -7.64
CA PHE A 97 12.53 -23.89 -8.71
C PHE A 97 11.35 -24.70 -8.15
N GLN A 98 10.24 -24.70 -8.88
CA GLN A 98 9.12 -25.61 -8.63
C GLN A 98 8.72 -26.30 -9.93
N MET A 99 8.39 -27.59 -9.82
CA MET A 99 8.01 -28.42 -10.96
C MET A 99 6.77 -27.82 -11.64
N GLY A 100 6.86 -27.53 -12.94
CA GLY A 100 5.82 -26.84 -13.72
C GLY A 100 6.07 -25.35 -13.98
N LYS A 101 7.14 -24.76 -13.42
CA LYS A 101 7.54 -23.37 -13.74
C LYS A 101 8.09 -23.30 -15.18
N VAL A 102 7.29 -22.78 -16.12
CA VAL A 102 7.70 -22.51 -17.51
C VAL A 102 8.30 -21.11 -17.61
N ALA A 103 9.35 -20.85 -16.85
CA ALA A 103 10.14 -19.62 -16.96
C ALA A 103 11.59 -19.99 -17.27
N ARG A 104 12.26 -19.14 -18.06
CA ARG A 104 13.60 -19.37 -18.60
C ARG A 104 14.67 -19.22 -17.49
N VAL A 105 14.66 -20.12 -16.52
CA VAL A 105 15.73 -20.34 -15.54
C VAL A 105 15.99 -21.85 -15.57
N ARG A 106 16.86 -22.23 -16.50
CA ARG A 106 17.53 -23.53 -16.69
C ARG A 106 16.78 -24.80 -16.22
N CYS A 107 16.08 -25.44 -17.15
CA CYS A 107 15.61 -26.85 -17.05
C CYS A 107 16.74 -27.91 -17.01
N HIS A 108 18.03 -27.49 -17.06
CA HIS A 108 19.15 -28.42 -17.25
C HIS A 108 19.76 -28.96 -15.94
N ARG A 109 19.24 -28.59 -14.76
CA ARG A 109 19.68 -29.14 -13.46
C ARG A 109 18.60 -29.86 -12.66
N SER A 110 17.36 -29.96 -13.14
CA SER A 110 16.33 -30.84 -12.53
C SER A 110 16.50 -32.32 -12.92
N GLY A 111 17.75 -32.77 -13.11
CA GLY A 111 18.07 -34.09 -13.64
C GLY A 111 19.27 -34.78 -12.98
N ILE A 112 19.75 -34.36 -11.80
CA ILE A 112 20.71 -35.15 -11.01
C ILE A 112 20.37 -35.06 -9.52
N GLN A 113 19.90 -36.21 -9.01
CA GLN A 113 19.56 -36.66 -7.65
C GLN A 113 18.24 -36.19 -7.04
#